data_AF-A0A699VE00-F1
#
_entry.id   AF-A0A699VE00-F1
#
_cell.length_a   1.000
_cell.length_b   1.000
_cell.length_c   1.000
_cell.angle_alpha   90.00
_cell.angle_beta   90.00
_cell.angle_gamma   90.00
#
_symmetry.space_group_name_H-M   'P 1'
#
loop_
_entity.id
_entity.type
_entity.pdbx_description
1 polymer ?
#
loop_
_entity_poly.entity_id
_entity_poly.type
_entity_poly.pdbx_seq_one_letter_code
_entity_poly.pdbx_strand_id
1 'polypeptide(L)'
;MGIEPEEPKPTLEDKFQDMHLNLPVLKVLAHAPIYNAILDKYVESLELGKDRSAFVQGEVPAKMEDPKLFTLPCRLGDSKPFDTLADLGSCVNIIPFYLFKKLNIRLLEETDQIFGLAD
;
A
#
# COMPACT_ATOMS: atom_id res chain seq x y z
N MET A 1 40.76 -15.78 29.97
CA MET A 1 39.70 -14.95 29.36
C MET A 1 38.45 -15.80 29.38
N GLY A 2 37.48 -15.46 30.24
CA GLY A 2 36.18 -16.15 30.24
C GLY A 2 35.45 -15.80 28.95
N ILE A 3 35.00 -16.81 28.21
CA ILE A 3 34.05 -16.63 27.13
C ILE A 3 32.70 -16.49 27.82
N GLU A 4 32.15 -15.28 27.85
CA GLU A 4 30.75 -15.10 28.25
C GLU A 4 29.87 -15.86 27.25
N PRO A 5 28.89 -16.66 27.72
CA PRO A 5 27.98 -17.34 26.82
C PRO A 5 27.18 -16.29 26.05
N GLU A 6 27.28 -16.29 24.70
CA GLU A 6 26.42 -15.44 23.88
C GLU A 6 24.98 -15.93 24.08
N GLU A 7 24.14 -15.09 24.68
CA GLU A 7 22.72 -15.41 24.82
C GLU A 7 22.11 -15.62 23.42
N PRO A 8 21.30 -16.67 23.22
CA PRO A 8 20.67 -16.94 21.94
C PRO A 8 19.78 -15.76 21.57
N LYS A 9 20.10 -15.11 20.44
CA LYS A 9 19.30 -14.01 19.91
C LYS A 9 17.88 -14.52 19.63
N PRO A 10 16.83 -13.85 20.15
CA PRO A 10 15.46 -14.30 19.98
C PRO A 10 15.11 -14.36 18.49
N THR A 11 14.55 -15.49 18.08
CA THR A 11 14.13 -15.71 16.70
C THR A 11 12.94 -14.82 16.34
N LEU A 12 12.67 -14.69 15.06
CA LEU A 12 11.51 -13.93 14.60
C LEU A 12 10.21 -14.57 15.12
N GLU A 13 10.14 -15.91 15.20
CA GLU A 13 9.00 -16.63 15.77
C GLU A 13 8.80 -16.31 17.26
N ASP A 14 9.87 -16.24 18.05
CA ASP A 14 9.80 -15.92 19.48
C ASP A 14 9.20 -14.52 19.71
N LYS A 15 9.55 -13.55 18.86
CA LYS A 15 9.03 -12.17 18.94
C LYS A 15 7.54 -12.08 18.61
N PHE A 16 7.03 -12.99 17.77
CA PHE A 16 5.62 -13.01 17.39
C PHE A 16 4.74 -13.73 18.41
N GLN A 17 5.29 -14.64 19.23
CA GLN A 17 4.52 -15.29 20.30
C GLN A 17 4.16 -14.33 21.44
N ASP A 18 5.02 -13.34 21.72
CA ASP A 18 4.77 -12.31 22.75
C ASP A 18 3.78 -11.22 22.30
N MET A 19 3.65 -11.02 20.98
CA MET A 19 2.65 -10.12 20.45
C MET A 19 1.31 -10.87 20.43
N HIS A 20 0.46 -10.60 21.43
CA HIS A 20 -0.96 -10.97 21.41
C HIS A 20 -1.69 -10.31 20.22
N LEU A 21 -1.43 -10.82 19.01
CA LEU A 21 -1.96 -10.30 17.77
C LEU A 21 -3.43 -10.69 17.64
N ASN A 22 -4.29 -9.69 17.52
CA ASN A 22 -5.71 -9.94 17.27
C ASN A 22 -5.91 -10.62 15.90
N LEU A 23 -6.92 -11.48 15.80
CA LEU A 23 -7.29 -12.20 14.58
C LEU A 23 -7.39 -11.32 13.31
N PRO A 24 -7.85 -10.06 13.36
CA PRO A 24 -7.82 -9.16 12.20
C PRO A 24 -6.40 -8.84 11.71
N VAL A 25 -5.42 -8.68 12.62
CA VAL A 25 -4.03 -8.38 12.26
C VAL A 25 -3.38 -9.58 11.58
N LEU A 26 -3.63 -10.79 12.09
CA LEU A 26 -3.16 -12.03 11.44
C LEU A 26 -3.74 -12.19 10.03
N LYS A 27 -5.02 -11.85 9.83
CA LYS A 27 -5.64 -11.84 8.50
C LYS A 27 -4.96 -10.86 7.56
N VAL A 28 -4.60 -9.65 8.02
CA VAL A 28 -3.87 -8.68 7.19
C VAL A 28 -2.46 -9.18 6.87
N LEU A 29 -1.74 -9.73 7.84
CA LEU A 29 -0.41 -10.30 7.65
C LEU A 29 -0.39 -11.50 6.68
N ALA A 30 -1.43 -12.33 6.70
CA ALA A 30 -1.57 -13.43 5.75
C ALA A 30 -1.67 -12.96 4.29
N HIS A 31 -2.11 -11.72 4.06
CA HIS A 31 -2.14 -11.11 2.72
C HIS A 31 -0.88 -10.29 2.40
N ALA A 32 0.01 -10.05 3.37
CA ALA A 32 1.24 -9.28 3.15
C ALA A 32 2.09 -9.79 1.96
N PRO A 33 2.22 -11.11 1.71
CA PRO A 33 2.93 -11.60 0.52
C PRO A 33 2.27 -11.16 -0.80
N ILE A 34 0.94 -11.07 -0.84
CA ILE A 34 0.17 -10.62 -2.01
C ILE A 34 0.37 -9.12 -2.22
N TYR A 35 0.30 -8.33 -1.14
CA TYR A 35 0.60 -6.89 -1.21
C TYR A 35 2.03 -6.64 -1.70
N ASN A 36 3.01 -7.38 -1.19
CA ASN A 36 4.40 -7.28 -1.63
C ASN A 36 4.55 -7.63 -3.12
N ALA A 37 3.90 -8.69 -3.60
CA ALA A 37 3.94 -9.05 -5.02
C ALA A 37 3.30 -7.99 -5.94
N ILE A 38 2.23 -7.33 -5.48
CA ILE A 38 1.60 -6.23 -6.21
C ILE A 38 2.50 -4.99 -6.22
N LEU A 39 3.12 -4.66 -5.08
CA LEU A 39 4.08 -3.57 -4.96
C LEU A 39 5.31 -3.79 -5.85
N ASP A 40 5.88 -5.00 -5.85
CA ASP A 40 7.01 -5.35 -6.71
C ASP A 40 6.68 -5.13 -8.19
N LYS A 41 5.49 -5.58 -8.62
CA LYS A 41 5.02 -5.39 -9.99
C LYS A 41 4.76 -3.92 -10.33
N TYR A 42 4.27 -3.15 -9.36
CA TYR A 42 4.06 -1.71 -9.51
C TYR A 42 5.39 -0.96 -9.64
N VAL A 43 6.36 -1.27 -8.78
CA VAL A 43 7.72 -0.74 -8.84
C VAL A 43 8.40 -1.10 -10.17
N GLU A 44 8.26 -2.34 -10.65
CA GLU A 44 8.76 -2.75 -11.98
C GLU A 44 8.10 -1.96 -13.12
N SER A 45 6.81 -1.62 -13.00
CA SER A 45 6.07 -0.85 -14.01
C SER A 45 6.41 0.65 -14.04
N LEU A 46 7.01 1.18 -12.97
CA LEU A 46 7.37 2.59 -12.83
C LEU A 46 8.75 2.95 -13.45
N GLU A 47 9.37 2.07 -14.22
CA GLU A 47 10.77 2.19 -14.69
C GLU A 47 11.82 2.32 -13.55
N LEU A 48 11.42 2.09 -12.29
CA LEU A 48 12.31 2.03 -11.11
C LEU A 48 13.26 0.81 -11.13
N GLY A 49 13.16 -0.05 -12.15
CA GLY A 49 14.02 -1.22 -12.33
C GLY A 49 15.53 -0.91 -12.40
N LYS A 50 15.92 0.34 -12.67
CA LYS A 50 17.32 0.79 -12.59
C LYS A 50 17.81 1.08 -11.17
N ASP A 51 16.91 1.46 -10.25
CA ASP A 51 17.25 1.87 -8.88
C ASP A 51 17.07 0.74 -7.84
N ARG A 52 16.73 -0.46 -8.31
CA ARG A 52 16.56 -1.67 -7.47
C ARG A 52 17.86 -2.06 -6.76
N SER A 53 19.03 -1.77 -7.34
CA SER A 53 20.32 -2.00 -6.68
C SER A 53 20.58 -1.00 -5.55
N ALA A 54 20.24 0.28 -5.73
CA ALA A 54 20.45 1.31 -4.70
C ALA A 54 19.68 0.99 -3.41
N PHE A 55 18.45 0.53 -3.55
CA PHE A 55 17.61 0.11 -2.42
C PHE A 55 18.20 -1.08 -1.64
N VAL A 56 18.82 -2.04 -2.33
CA VAL A 56 19.47 -3.21 -1.72
C VAL A 56 20.84 -2.86 -1.13
N GLN A 57 21.52 -1.85 -1.68
CA GLN A 57 22.85 -1.42 -1.25
C GLN A 57 22.83 -0.36 -0.13
N GLY A 58 21.64 0.02 0.35
CA GLY A 58 21.47 1.05 1.37
C GLY A 58 21.73 2.48 0.86
N GLU A 59 21.83 2.65 -0.46
CA GLU A 59 21.96 3.95 -1.10
C GLU A 59 20.56 4.53 -1.24
N VAL A 60 20.33 5.69 -0.62
CA VAL A 60 19.05 6.40 -0.70
C VAL A 60 18.86 6.83 -2.16
N PRO A 61 17.83 6.33 -2.87
CA PRO A 61 17.55 6.78 -4.22
C PRO A 61 17.37 8.30 -4.22
N ALA A 62 17.80 8.97 -5.28
CA ALA A 62 17.59 10.40 -5.44
C ALA A 62 16.10 10.71 -5.21
N LYS A 63 15.82 11.69 -4.34
CA LYS A 63 14.45 12.04 -3.96
C LYS A 63 13.71 12.50 -5.22
N MET A 64 12.89 11.62 -5.77
CA MET A 64 12.02 11.94 -6.89
C MET A 64 11.02 12.99 -6.38
N GLU A 65 10.85 14.09 -7.12
CA GLU A 65 9.81 15.06 -6.79
C GLU A 65 8.47 14.32 -6.76
N ASP A 66 7.73 14.50 -5.66
CA ASP A 66 6.39 13.96 -5.55
C ASP A 66 5.55 14.56 -6.69
N PRO A 67 5.01 13.72 -7.61
CA PRO A 67 4.16 14.22 -8.67
C PRO A 67 2.93 14.96 -8.14
N LYS A 68 2.60 14.81 -6.84
CA LYS A 68 1.39 15.23 -6.12
C LYS A 68 0.11 14.63 -6.68
N LEU A 69 -0.04 14.60 -7.99
CA LEU A 69 -1.18 14.08 -8.71
C LEU A 69 -0.68 13.35 -9.96
N PHE A 70 -0.98 12.07 -10.06
CA PHE A 70 -0.66 11.28 -11.23
C PHE A 70 -1.88 10.47 -11.65
N THR A 71 -1.83 9.93 -12.87
CA THR A 71 -2.93 9.15 -13.41
C THR A 71 -2.59 7.66 -13.32
N LEU A 72 -3.53 6.86 -12.81
CA LEU A 72 -3.43 5.41 -12.75
C LEU A 72 -4.51 4.75 -13.62
N PRO A 73 -4.17 3.76 -14.45
CA PRO A 73 -5.17 2.93 -15.09
C PRO A 73 -5.87 2.09 -14.00
N CYS A 74 -7.18 2.19 -13.94
CA CYS A 74 -8.04 1.55 -12.96
C CYS A 74 -9.18 0.78 -13.62
N ARG A 75 -9.71 -0.19 -12.90
CA ARG A 75 -10.86 -0.98 -13.33
C ARG A 75 -11.74 -1.26 -12.12
N LEU A 76 -13.03 -0.92 -12.21
CA LEU A 76 -13.97 -1.15 -11.13
C LEU A 76 -14.90 -2.32 -11.49
N GLY A 77 -14.80 -3.45 -10.80
CA GLY A 77 -15.49 -4.68 -11.18
C GLY A 77 -15.21 -5.07 -12.64
N ASP A 78 -16.26 -5.42 -13.38
CA ASP A 78 -16.16 -5.83 -14.79
C ASP A 78 -16.19 -4.65 -15.79
N SER A 79 -16.13 -3.41 -15.31
CA SER A 79 -16.12 -2.21 -16.18
C SER A 79 -14.93 -2.19 -17.14
N LYS A 80 -14.98 -1.33 -18.17
CA LYS A 80 -13.80 -1.08 -19.01
C LYS A 80 -12.73 -0.34 -18.18
N PRO A 81 -11.43 -0.60 -18.42
CA PRO A 81 -10.37 0.19 -17.82
C PRO A 81 -10.57 1.69 -18.10
N PHE A 82 -10.30 2.51 -17.08
CA PHE A 82 -10.34 3.96 -17.15
C PHE A 82 -9.20 4.55 -16.34
N ASP A 83 -8.77 5.73 -16.72
CA ASP A 83 -7.73 6.46 -16.02
C ASP A 83 -8.34 7.22 -14.82
N THR A 84 -7.73 7.07 -13.64
CA THR A 84 -8.12 7.80 -12.42
C THR A 84 -6.98 8.69 -11.96
N LEU A 85 -7.31 9.82 -11.34
CA LEU A 85 -6.35 10.63 -10.63
C LEU A 85 -6.03 9.97 -9.29
N ALA A 86 -4.75 9.88 -8.97
CA ALA A 86 -4.21 9.39 -7.72
C ALA A 86 -3.43 10.52 -7.05
N ASP A 87 -3.85 10.85 -5.83
CA ASP A 87 -3.21 11.83 -4.96
C ASP A 87 -2.64 11.07 -3.75
N LEU A 88 -1.32 11.02 -3.61
CA LEU A 88 -0.64 10.34 -2.50
C LEU A 88 -0.82 11.09 -1.18
N GLY A 89 -1.19 12.37 -1.22
CA GLY A 89 -1.54 13.19 -0.06
C GLY A 89 -2.97 12.96 0.44
N SER A 90 -3.82 12.27 -0.33
CA SER A 90 -5.20 11.97 0.07
C SER A 90 -5.29 10.65 0.81
N CYS A 91 -6.00 10.65 1.94
CA CYS A 91 -6.36 9.43 2.67
C CYS A 91 -7.72 8.83 2.22
N VAL A 92 -8.41 9.48 1.27
CA VAL A 92 -9.75 9.07 0.80
C VAL A 92 -9.84 8.98 -0.71
N ASN A 93 -10.60 7.99 -1.19
CA ASN A 93 -10.93 7.82 -2.61
C ASN A 93 -12.31 8.44 -2.89
N ILE A 94 -12.38 9.36 -3.86
CA ILE A 94 -13.63 10.02 -4.26
C ILE A 94 -14.10 9.45 -5.60
N ILE A 95 -15.33 8.93 -5.64
CA ILE A 95 -16.01 8.52 -6.87
C ILE A 95 -17.16 9.49 -7.12
N PRO A 96 -17.18 10.24 -8.23
CA PRO A 96 -18.30 11.10 -8.56
C PRO A 96 -19.62 10.32 -8.64
N PHE A 97 -20.70 10.88 -8.12
CA PHE A 97 -21.99 10.19 -8.05
C PHE A 97 -22.53 9.73 -9.41
N TYR A 98 -22.26 10.48 -10.49
CA TYR A 98 -22.63 10.06 -11.84
C TYR A 98 -21.93 8.75 -12.25
N LEU A 99 -20.67 8.59 -11.83
CA LEU A 99 -19.86 7.42 -12.12
C LEU A 99 -20.30 6.24 -11.28
N PHE A 100 -20.62 6.47 -9.99
CA PHE A 100 -21.26 5.48 -9.12
C PHE A 100 -22.52 4.89 -9.79
N LYS A 101 -23.41 5.74 -10.30
CA LYS A 101 -24.63 5.32 -11.04
C LYS A 101 -24.29 4.50 -12.29
N LYS A 102 -23.32 4.95 -13.08
CA LYS A 102 -22.90 4.29 -14.33
C LYS A 102 -22.27 2.91 -14.06
N LEU A 103 -21.54 2.77 -12.96
CA LEU A 103 -20.89 1.52 -12.55
C LEU A 103 -21.85 0.54 -11.85
N ASN A 104 -23.11 0.92 -11.64
CA ASN A 104 -24.14 0.10 -11.00
C ASN A 104 -23.70 -0.46 -9.63
N ILE A 105 -22.94 0.34 -8.88
CA ILE A 105 -22.54 0.00 -7.52
C ILE A 105 -23.80 0.04 -6.64
N ARG A 106 -24.06 -1.04 -5.91
CA ARG A 106 -25.33 -1.22 -5.18
C ARG A 106 -25.28 -0.83 -3.70
N LEU A 107 -24.07 -0.63 -3.17
CA LEU A 107 -23.86 -0.29 -1.77
C LEU A 107 -23.47 1.19 -1.68
N LEU A 108 -24.40 2.00 -1.18
CA LEU A 108 -24.17 3.37 -0.76
C LEU A 108 -24.79 3.52 0.62
N GLU A 109 -23.95 3.78 1.60
CA GLU A 109 -24.38 4.11 2.96
C GLU A 109 -24.12 5.59 3.18
N GLU A 110 -25.11 6.29 3.71
CA GLU A 110 -24.92 7.68 4.12
C GLU A 110 -24.01 7.73 5.35
N THR A 111 -23.14 8.74 5.38
CA THR A 111 -22.23 9.00 6.49
C THR A 111 -22.29 10.48 6.83
N ASP A 112 -22.25 10.79 8.14
CA ASP A 112 -22.18 12.17 8.63
C ASP A 112 -20.76 12.77 8.48
N GLN A 113 -19.81 12.02 7.92
CA GLN A 113 -18.46 12.49 7.66
C GLN A 113 -18.43 13.47 6.49
N ILE A 114 -17.90 14.67 6.75
CA ILE A 114 -17.70 15.71 5.75
C ILE A 114 -16.20 15.80 5.44
N PHE A 115 -15.85 15.64 4.17
CA PHE A 115 -14.48 15.84 3.69
C PHE A 115 -14.38 17.21 3.03
N GLY A 116 -13.51 18.08 3.57
CA GLY A 116 -13.12 19.33 2.92
C GLY A 116 -12.07 19.05 1.86
N LEU A 117 -12.27 19.57 0.65
CA LEU A 117 -11.22 19.60 -0.36
C LEU A 117 -10.30 20.78 -0.07
N ALA A 118 -8.99 20.56 -0.22
CA ALA A 118 -8.05 21.67 -0.28
C ALA A 118 -8.20 22.40 -1.62
N ASP A 119 -7.99 23.71 -1.61
CA ASP A 119 -8.02 24.58 -2.80
C ASP A 119 -6.88 24.28 -3.79
#